data_AF-A0A968XNM6-F1
#
_entry.id   AF-A0A968XNM6-F1
#
_cell.length_a   1.000
_cell.length_b   1.000
_cell.length_c   1.000
_cell.angle_alpha   90.00
_cell.angle_beta   90.00
_cell.angle_gamma   90.00
#
_symmetry.space_group_name_H-M   'P 1'
#
loop_
_entity.id
_entity.type
_entity.pdbx_description
1 polymer ?
#
loop_
_entity_poly.entity_id
_entity_poly.type
_entity_poly.pdbx_seq_one_letter_code
_entity_poly.pdbx_strand_id
1 'polypeptide(L)'
;MESGIGAIGIQQLVVLGVIGLGVLTAIIGWIWLVVIGFKNGGVLWGILIIFFNWLAGLIFCIMYKTGWLPLAMLILGGIIAGGTIGFFTISQVSTTMPR
;
A
#
# COMPACT_ATOMS: atom_id res chain seq x y z
N MET A 1 -9.78 36.35 -0.32
CA MET A 1 -10.10 35.01 -0.87
C MET A 1 -8.82 34.17 -1.13
N GLU A 2 -7.65 34.64 -0.71
CA GLU A 2 -6.36 33.98 -0.99
C GLU A 2 -5.91 32.97 0.09
N SER A 3 -6.51 32.96 1.28
CA SER A 3 -6.16 32.02 2.36
C SER A 3 -6.65 30.59 2.11
N GLY A 4 -7.62 30.39 1.21
CA GLY A 4 -8.14 29.07 0.86
C GLY A 4 -7.16 28.24 0.05
N ILE A 5 -6.50 28.84 -0.96
CA ILE A 5 -5.66 28.14 -1.95
C ILE A 5 -4.36 27.59 -1.32
N GLY A 6 -3.78 28.33 -0.36
CA GLY A 6 -2.58 27.88 0.37
C GLY A 6 -2.84 26.65 1.24
N ALA A 7 -4.00 26.56 1.88
CA ALA A 7 -4.35 25.43 2.75
C ALA A 7 -4.56 24.14 1.94
N ILE A 8 -5.21 24.22 0.78
CA ILE A 8 -5.40 23.07 -0.13
C ILE A 8 -4.05 22.56 -0.69
N GLY A 9 -3.12 23.46 -1.00
CA GLY A 9 -1.79 23.11 -1.49
C GLY A 9 -0.95 22.33 -0.47
N ILE A 10 -0.95 22.77 0.80
CA ILE A 10 -0.26 22.07 1.89
C ILE A 10 -0.93 20.71 2.17
N GLN A 11 -2.26 20.65 2.13
CA GLN A 11 -2.99 19.40 2.35
C GLN A 11 -2.73 18.37 1.25
N GLN A 12 -2.60 18.80 -0.01
CA GLN A 12 -2.22 17.93 -1.13
C GLN A 12 -0.78 17.40 -0.97
N LEU A 13 0.17 18.25 -0.53
CA LEU A 13 1.55 17.82 -0.26
C LEU A 13 1.62 16.78 0.85
N VAL A 14 0.86 16.96 1.93
CA VAL A 14 0.78 15.99 3.03
C VAL A 14 0.18 14.67 2.55
N VAL A 15 -0.89 14.72 1.77
CA VAL A 15 -1.55 13.52 1.21
C VAL A 15 -0.61 12.76 0.28
N LEU A 16 0.10 13.44 -0.62
CA LEU A 16 1.12 12.82 -1.47
C LEU A 16 2.25 12.19 -0.65
N GLY A 17 2.67 12.84 0.43
CA GLY A 17 3.67 12.30 1.36
C GLY A 17 3.20 11.01 2.05
N VAL A 18 1.96 10.96 2.53
CA VAL A 18 1.39 9.78 3.18
C VAL A 18 1.18 8.63 2.19
N ILE A 19 0.69 8.92 0.98
CA ILE A 19 0.57 7.92 -0.09
C ILE A 19 1.96 7.36 -0.44
N GLY A 20 2.97 8.22 -0.58
CA GLY A 20 4.35 7.81 -0.84
C GLY A 20 4.89 6.86 0.24
N LEU A 21 4.68 7.17 1.52
CA LEU A 21 5.06 6.29 2.63
C LEU A 21 4.30 4.97 2.63
N GLY A 22 3.00 4.99 2.32
CA GLY A 22 2.19 3.77 2.20
C GLY A 22 2.69 2.85 1.09
N VAL A 23 3.01 3.40 -0.08
CA VAL A 23 3.56 2.66 -1.22
C VAL A 23 4.96 2.12 -0.92
N LEU A 24 5.83 2.91 -0.29
CA LEU A 24 7.16 2.46 0.16
C LEU A 24 7.04 1.25 1.11
N THR A 25 6.12 1.33 2.06
CA THR A 25 5.88 0.24 3.03
C THR A 25 5.35 -1.01 2.31
N ALA A 26 4.46 -0.85 1.33
CA ALA A 26 3.95 -1.94 0.52
C ALA A 26 5.04 -2.60 -0.32
N ILE A 27 5.96 -1.82 -0.91
CA ILE A 27 7.11 -2.33 -1.66
C ILE A 27 8.06 -3.12 -0.75
N ILE A 28 8.34 -2.61 0.45
CA ILE A 28 9.16 -3.32 1.44
C ILE A 28 8.50 -4.65 1.83
N GLY A 29 7.19 -4.64 2.11
CA GLY A 29 6.42 -5.84 2.40
C GLY A 29 6.46 -6.86 1.25
N TRP A 30 6.38 -6.39 0.00
CA TRP A 30 6.45 -7.22 -1.19
C TRP A 30 7.83 -7.86 -1.39
N ILE A 31 8.90 -7.08 -1.32
CA ILE A 31 10.28 -7.59 -1.41
C ILE A 31 10.54 -8.61 -0.30
N TRP A 32 10.06 -8.34 0.90
CA TRP A 32 10.21 -9.26 2.03
C TRP A 32 9.45 -10.58 1.79
N LEU A 33 8.24 -10.53 1.24
CA LEU A 33 7.49 -11.72 0.80
C LEU A 33 8.28 -12.52 -0.25
N VAL A 34 8.88 -11.85 -1.23
CA VAL A 34 9.71 -12.49 -2.26
C VAL A 34 10.90 -13.23 -1.62
N VAL A 35 11.63 -12.58 -0.69
CA VAL A 35 12.77 -13.19 0.01
C VAL A 35 12.36 -14.43 0.81
N ILE A 36 11.23 -14.38 1.53
CA ILE A 36 10.74 -15.56 2.28
C ILE A 36 10.28 -16.65 1.32
N GLY A 37 9.68 -16.29 0.19
CA GLY A 37 9.35 -17.20 -0.91
C GLY A 37 10.56 -17.99 -1.40
N PHE A 38 11.65 -17.29 -1.70
CA PHE A 38 12.91 -17.92 -2.08
C PHE A 38 13.51 -18.80 -0.98
N LYS A 39 13.43 -18.38 0.29
CA LYS A 39 14.02 -19.12 1.42
C LYS A 39 13.27 -20.39 1.80
N ASN A 40 11.93 -20.37 1.79
CA ASN A 40 11.10 -21.47 2.30
C ASN A 40 10.43 -22.30 1.17
N GLY A 41 10.12 -21.68 0.03
CA GLY A 41 9.53 -22.34 -1.14
C GLY A 41 10.50 -22.64 -2.27
N GLY A 42 11.72 -22.10 -2.20
CA GLY A 42 12.69 -22.17 -3.30
C GLY A 42 12.38 -21.20 -4.44
N VAL A 43 13.12 -21.34 -5.53
CA VAL A 43 13.15 -20.40 -6.66
C VAL A 43 11.79 -20.26 -7.36
N LEU A 44 11.05 -21.38 -7.49
CA LEU A 44 9.75 -21.39 -8.15
C LEU A 44 8.74 -20.46 -7.44
N TRP A 45 8.68 -20.54 -6.10
CA TRP A 45 7.77 -19.72 -5.31
C TRP A 45 8.17 -18.24 -5.28
N GLY A 46 9.48 -17.94 -5.25
CA GLY A 46 9.97 -16.57 -5.37
C GLY A 46 9.52 -15.88 -6.66
N ILE A 47 9.68 -16.56 -7.80
CA ILE A 47 9.20 -16.05 -9.11
C ILE A 47 7.67 -15.95 -9.16
N LEU A 48 6.95 -16.91 -8.57
CA LEU A 48 5.49 -16.88 -8.56
C LEU A 48 4.96 -15.68 -7.77
N ILE A 49 5.60 -15.32 -6.65
CA ILE A 49 5.27 -14.13 -5.85
C ILE A 49 5.59 -12.84 -6.60
N ILE A 50 6.60 -12.81 -7.47
CA ILE A 50 6.89 -11.64 -8.31
C ILE A 50 5.77 -11.44 -9.36
N PHE A 51 5.31 -12.52 -10.00
CA PHE A 51 4.27 -12.43 -11.04
C PHE A 51 2.85 -12.24 -10.49
N PHE A 52 2.50 -12.93 -9.41
CA PHE A 52 1.14 -12.92 -8.84
C PHE A 52 1.01 -12.02 -7.60
N ASN A 53 2.09 -11.36 -7.18
CA ASN A 53 2.18 -10.32 -6.13
C ASN A 53 1.41 -10.67 -4.85
N TRP A 54 0.14 -10.28 -4.76
CA TRP A 54 -0.77 -10.59 -3.66
C TRP A 54 -1.17 -12.08 -3.61
N LEU A 55 -1.60 -12.66 -4.73
CA LEU A 55 -2.30 -13.96 -4.75
C LEU A 55 -1.35 -15.10 -4.37
N ALA A 56 -0.16 -15.10 -4.99
CA ALA A 56 0.87 -16.08 -4.66
C ALA A 56 1.42 -15.88 -3.24
N GLY A 57 1.53 -14.64 -2.76
CA GLY A 57 1.89 -14.34 -1.38
C GLY A 57 0.91 -14.95 -0.38
N LEU A 58 -0.40 -14.83 -0.63
CA LEU A 58 -1.45 -15.38 0.23
C LEU A 58 -1.44 -16.92 0.26
N ILE A 59 -1.34 -17.54 -0.91
CA ILE A 59 -1.30 -19.01 -1.03
C ILE A 59 -0.05 -19.57 -0.36
N PHE A 60 1.10 -18.92 -0.55
CA PHE A 60 2.36 -19.30 0.10
C PHE A 60 2.26 -19.22 1.63
N CYS A 61 1.66 -18.15 2.13
CA CYS A 61 1.46 -17.90 3.56
C CYS A 61 0.57 -18.97 4.23
N ILE A 62 -0.43 -19.48 3.49
CA ILE A 62 -1.32 -20.56 3.93
C ILE A 62 -0.59 -21.91 3.87
N MET A 63 0.12 -22.21 2.78
CA MET A 63 0.82 -23.49 2.59
C MET A 63 1.97 -23.69 3.58
N TYR A 64 2.80 -22.67 3.78
CA TYR A 64 4.01 -22.78 4.61
C TYR A 64 3.80 -22.30 6.05
N LYS A 65 2.58 -21.85 6.40
CA LYS A 65 2.24 -21.23 7.71
C LYS A 65 3.25 -20.17 8.17
N THR A 66 3.94 -19.53 7.23
CA THR A 66 5.04 -18.60 7.47
C THR A 66 4.95 -17.45 6.49
N GLY A 67 5.39 -16.24 6.88
CA GLY A 67 5.27 -15.04 6.04
C GLY A 67 4.04 -14.16 6.32
N TRP A 68 3.33 -14.39 7.44
CA TRP A 68 2.17 -13.58 7.82
C TRP A 68 2.54 -12.12 8.12
N LEU A 69 3.74 -11.89 8.65
CA LEU A 69 4.27 -10.55 8.93
C LEU A 69 4.43 -9.68 7.66
N PRO A 70 5.16 -10.12 6.61
CA PRO A 70 5.29 -9.31 5.40
C PRO A 70 3.99 -9.19 4.60
N LEU A 71 3.10 -10.18 4.66
CA LEU A 71 1.76 -10.06 4.08
C LEU A 71 0.92 -9.02 4.82
N ALA A 72 0.97 -9.00 6.16
CA ALA A 72 0.31 -7.96 6.96
C ALA A 72 0.88 -6.56 6.68
N MET A 73 2.19 -6.43 6.48
CA MET A 73 2.82 -5.16 6.09
C MET A 73 2.39 -4.68 4.70
N LEU A 74 2.26 -5.59 3.72
CA LEU A 74 1.78 -5.26 2.38
C LEU A 74 0.32 -4.80 2.41
N ILE A 75 -0.54 -5.49 3.18
CA ILE A 75 -1.93 -5.10 3.38
C ILE A 75 -2.03 -3.77 4.13
N LEU A 76 -1.25 -3.56 5.19
CA LEU A 76 -1.22 -2.28 5.92
C LEU A 76 -0.78 -1.11 5.04
N GLY A 77 0.30 -1.29 4.27
CA GLY A 77 0.76 -0.26 3.32
C GLY A 77 -0.30 0.04 2.25
N GLY A 78 -0.98 -0.99 1.74
CA GLY A 78 -2.09 -0.86 0.81
C GLY A 78 -3.31 -0.15 1.39
N ILE A 79 -3.68 -0.44 2.65
CA ILE A 79 -4.78 0.21 3.35
C ILE A 79 -4.45 1.68 3.64
N ILE A 80 -3.21 1.98 4.04
CA ILE A 80 -2.78 3.37 4.28
C ILE A 80 -2.82 4.14 2.96
N ALA A 81 -2.24 3.61 1.87
CA ALA A 81 -2.25 4.28 0.59
C ALA A 81 -3.69 4.43 0.02
N GLY A 82 -4.46 3.35 0.00
CA GLY A 82 -5.82 3.34 -0.55
C GLY A 82 -6.83 4.13 0.29
N GLY A 83 -6.76 4.02 1.61
CA GLY A 83 -7.60 4.77 2.54
C GLY A 83 -7.34 6.28 2.46
N THR A 84 -6.07 6.68 2.29
CA THR A 84 -5.71 8.10 2.12
C THR A 84 -6.24 8.66 0.80
N ILE A 85 -6.20 7.89 -0.30
CA ILE A 85 -6.76 8.30 -1.60
C ILE A 85 -8.29 8.46 -1.52
N GLY A 86 -8.98 7.51 -0.87
CA GLY A 86 -10.43 7.57 -0.69
C GLY A 86 -10.85 8.79 0.15
N PHE A 87 -10.17 9.03 1.27
CA PHE A 87 -10.43 10.18 2.14
C PHE A 87 -10.18 11.51 1.43
N PHE A 88 -9.09 11.63 0.66
CA PHE A 88 -8.79 12.84 -0.11
C PHE A 88 -9.88 13.14 -1.16
N THR A 89 -10.31 12.14 -1.91
CA THR A 89 -11.35 12.29 -2.95
C THR A 89 -12.67 12.79 -2.35
N ILE A 90 -13.08 12.24 -1.20
CA ILE A 90 -14.31 12.66 -0.49
C ILE A 90 -14.17 14.08 0.08
N SER A 91 -12.97 14.43 0.57
CA SER A 91 -12.67 15.76 1.10
C SER A 91 -12.70 16.84 0.02
N GLN A 92 -12.29 16.54 -1.21
CA GLN A 92 -12.37 17.48 -2.33
C GLN A 92 -13.82 17.70 -2.80
N VAL A 93 -14.62 16.63 -2.89
CA VAL A 93 -16.03 16.68 -3.32
C VAL A 93 -16.90 17.53 -2.37
N SER A 94 -16.64 17.46 -1.07
CA SER A 94 -17.35 18.25 -0.05
C SER A 94 -17.01 19.75 -0.08
N THR A 95 -15.89 20.14 -0.68
CA THR A 95 -15.52 21.56 -0.88
C THR A 95 -16.05 22.16 -2.18
N THR A 96 -16.47 21.35 -3.14
CA THR A 96 -17.02 21.81 -4.44
C THR A 96 -18.54 21.78 -4.52
N MET A 97 -19.25 21.31 -3.49
CA MET A 97 -20.71 21.45 -3.44
C MET A 97 -21.07 22.89 -3.04
N PRO A 98 -21.73 23.67 -3.93
CA PRO A 98 -22.30 24.95 -3.53
C PRO A 98 -23.39 24.68 -2.48
N ARG A 99 -23.30 25.33 -1.32
CA ARG A 99 -24.44 25.45 -0.41
C ARG A 99 -25.53 26.29 -1.03
#